data_AF-A0A5P9P9C0-F1
#
_entry.id   AF-A0A5P9P9C0-F1
#
_cell.length_a   1.000
_cell.length_b   1.000
_cell.length_c   1.000
_cell.angle_alpha   90.00
_cell.angle_beta   90.00
_cell.angle_gamma   90.00
#
_symmetry.space_group_name_H-M   'P 1'
#
loop_
_entity.id
_entity.type
_entity.pdbx_description
1 polymer ?
#
loop_
_entity_poly.entity_id
_entity_poly.type
_entity_poly.pdbx_seq_one_letter_code
_entity_poly.pdbx_strand_id
1 'polypeptide(L)'
;MATNLPGSVDRRRLLQVLGASGALAVAGCLGDEDETAGATDESDNDDANGDETGTDEMSGEDPNLEPAPTGDSLTNEEIVALVDAFDDTVFQGEQSDPFTPSHVTKWVSDDTFIFLHFDEPNPEEANNLLWMGVGVKGVFSEEGQPGSEFTHFHQAESDSWDGGHGGEPGDEGYWLTHIAVDEFESPFGQTEPGVDYDFMPTPPQAFDGDSTADFEVEGQGGLDDDDIETLIDLFDDEPFEGGQAEDGYPNVPSHIAKWVTEDVFVFLHFDEPDLREANDLIYYGIGVRGDFSAESQPHEDDFTHFHKWSAESWEGGHGGQDGQHGYWLVHHAVRPLEMPWGDVDVGIDRSFMPTPLE
;
A
#
# COMPACT_ATOMS: atom_id res chain seq x y z
N MET A 1 -5.48 -37.22 51.34
CA MET A 1 -6.87 -37.06 50.87
C MET A 1 -6.85 -35.87 49.93
N ALA A 2 -6.61 -36.12 48.65
CA ALA A 2 -7.63 -36.38 47.61
C ALA A 2 -8.20 -35.04 47.06
N THR A 3 -7.48 -34.56 46.04
CA THR A 3 -7.91 -33.91 44.77
C THR A 3 -9.35 -33.43 44.63
N ASN A 4 -9.53 -32.24 44.02
CA ASN A 4 -10.46 -32.02 42.90
C ASN A 4 -10.16 -30.70 42.17
N LEU A 5 -9.67 -30.81 40.93
CA LEU A 5 -9.91 -29.88 39.80
C LEU A 5 -11.10 -30.43 39.00
N PRO A 6 -11.94 -29.58 38.38
CA PRO A 6 -11.99 -29.56 36.91
C PRO A 6 -12.29 -28.14 36.35
N GLY A 7 -12.09 -27.81 35.08
CA GLY A 7 -11.84 -28.65 33.92
C GLY A 7 -11.45 -27.83 32.69
N SER A 8 -10.85 -28.54 31.75
CA SER A 8 -10.47 -28.13 30.40
C SER A 8 -11.68 -27.72 29.56
N VAL A 9 -11.57 -26.60 28.85
CA VAL A 9 -12.49 -26.23 27.78
C VAL A 9 -12.03 -26.88 26.47
N ASP A 10 -13.00 -27.53 25.83
CA ASP A 10 -12.90 -28.43 24.69
C ASP A 10 -12.81 -27.61 23.38
N ARG A 11 -11.64 -27.64 22.72
CA ARG A 11 -11.43 -27.14 21.36
C ARG A 11 -12.02 -28.15 20.37
N ARG A 12 -13.26 -27.93 19.89
CA ARG A 12 -13.84 -28.63 18.71
C ARG A 12 -15.19 -28.06 18.25
N ARG A 13 -15.15 -27.23 17.22
CA ARG A 13 -16.17 -27.05 16.15
C ARG A 13 -15.36 -26.60 14.92
N LEU A 14 -15.12 -27.34 13.84
CA LEU A 14 -15.87 -28.32 13.05
C LEU A 14 -17.11 -27.73 12.38
N LEU A 15 -16.89 -27.01 11.28
CA LEU A 15 -17.81 -26.94 10.15
C LEU A 15 -17.03 -27.21 8.85
N GLN A 16 -17.24 -28.41 8.32
CA GLN A 16 -17.03 -28.79 6.93
C GLN A 16 -18.32 -28.50 6.15
N VAL A 17 -18.24 -27.86 4.98
CA VAL A 17 -19.16 -28.03 3.83
C VAL A 17 -18.34 -27.72 2.56
N LEU A 18 -17.83 -28.71 1.82
CA LEU A 18 -18.30 -29.17 0.48
C LEU A 18 -18.54 -27.99 -0.50
N GLY A 19 -17.79 -27.76 -1.57
CA GLY A 19 -17.23 -28.68 -2.56
C GLY A 19 -18.15 -28.79 -3.78
N ALA A 20 -17.84 -28.12 -4.89
CA ALA A 20 -18.31 -28.48 -6.23
C ALA A 20 -17.42 -27.87 -7.33
N SER A 21 -16.83 -28.77 -8.10
CA SER A 21 -15.95 -28.57 -9.25
C SER A 21 -16.70 -28.05 -10.48
N GLY A 22 -16.02 -27.30 -11.35
CA GLY A 22 -16.54 -26.90 -12.65
C GLY A 22 -15.45 -26.58 -13.67
N ALA A 23 -14.73 -27.60 -14.14
CA ALA A 23 -13.86 -27.49 -15.31
C ALA A 23 -14.70 -27.40 -16.59
N LEU A 24 -14.47 -26.39 -17.42
CA LEU A 24 -14.93 -26.33 -18.80
C LEU A 24 -13.74 -26.09 -19.72
N ALA A 25 -13.27 -27.18 -20.32
CA ALA A 25 -12.46 -27.16 -21.52
C ALA A 25 -13.39 -27.13 -22.74
N VAL A 26 -13.17 -26.19 -23.66
CA VAL A 26 -13.65 -26.30 -25.04
C VAL A 26 -12.47 -26.06 -25.97
N ALA A 27 -12.25 -27.04 -26.83
CA ALA A 27 -11.14 -27.19 -27.74
C ALA A 27 -11.29 -26.35 -29.01
N GLY A 28 -10.14 -26.14 -29.66
CA GLY A 28 -9.98 -25.39 -30.90
C GLY A 28 -10.66 -25.98 -32.14
N CYS A 29 -10.67 -25.18 -33.19
CA CYS A 29 -10.68 -25.64 -34.58
C CYS A 29 -9.79 -24.70 -35.41
N LEU A 30 -8.72 -25.30 -35.92
CA LEU A 30 -7.86 -24.85 -37.00
C LEU A 30 -8.65 -24.79 -38.32
N GLY A 31 -8.23 -23.91 -39.23
CA GLY A 31 -8.71 -23.86 -40.61
C GLY A 31 -7.82 -22.99 -41.48
N ASP A 32 -6.81 -23.63 -42.05
CA ASP A 32 -5.80 -23.11 -42.98
C ASP A 32 -6.31 -22.92 -44.43
N GLU A 33 -5.58 -22.06 -45.15
CA GLU A 33 -5.24 -22.06 -46.58
C GLU A 33 -6.37 -21.91 -47.65
N ASP A 34 -6.26 -20.89 -48.53
CA ASP A 34 -5.66 -21.09 -49.87
C ASP A 34 -5.49 -19.78 -50.68
N GLU A 35 -4.46 -19.81 -51.52
CA GLU A 35 -3.94 -18.74 -52.38
C GLU A 35 -4.88 -18.33 -53.54
N THR A 36 -4.66 -17.15 -54.14
CA THR A 36 -4.49 -17.06 -55.61
C THR A 36 -3.91 -15.72 -56.07
N ALA A 37 -2.88 -15.84 -56.92
CA ALA A 37 -2.20 -14.79 -57.63
C ALA A 37 -3.03 -14.17 -58.77
N GLY A 38 -2.74 -12.91 -59.09
CA GLY A 38 -3.19 -12.24 -60.31
C GLY A 38 -2.29 -11.04 -60.64
N ALA A 39 -1.53 -11.15 -61.71
CA ALA A 39 -0.49 -10.22 -62.13
C ALA A 39 -1.00 -9.10 -63.08
N THR A 40 -0.13 -8.10 -63.23
CA THR A 40 0.06 -7.12 -64.33
C THR A 40 -1.00 -6.03 -64.53
N ASP A 41 -0.60 -4.75 -64.43
CA ASP A 41 -0.27 -3.97 -65.63
C ASP A 41 0.62 -2.75 -65.29
N GLU A 42 1.47 -2.38 -66.25
CA GLU A 42 2.47 -1.33 -66.19
C GLU A 42 1.89 0.05 -66.52
N SER A 43 2.44 1.10 -65.92
CA SER A 43 2.61 2.38 -66.63
C SER A 43 3.69 3.23 -66.00
N ASP A 44 4.75 3.44 -66.77
CA ASP A 44 5.86 4.38 -66.56
C ASP A 44 5.40 5.81 -66.27
N ASN A 45 6.11 6.50 -65.36
CA ASN A 45 6.60 7.84 -65.65
C ASN A 45 7.74 8.26 -64.71
N ASP A 46 8.69 8.96 -65.33
CA ASP A 46 10.04 9.28 -64.88
C ASP A 46 10.16 10.34 -63.77
N ASP A 47 11.30 10.22 -63.06
CA ASP A 47 12.17 11.29 -62.56
C ASP A 47 11.63 12.35 -61.58
N ALA A 48 11.95 12.18 -60.30
CA ALA A 48 12.52 13.25 -59.48
C ALA A 48 13.36 12.68 -58.32
N ASN A 49 14.69 12.82 -58.45
CA ASN A 49 15.63 12.70 -57.33
C ASN A 49 15.26 13.67 -56.21
N GLY A 50 15.14 13.16 -54.99
CA GLY A 50 14.91 13.95 -53.78
C GLY A 50 15.01 13.13 -52.51
N ASP A 51 16.20 12.57 -52.27
CA ASP A 51 16.80 12.33 -50.95
C ASP A 51 15.85 11.81 -49.85
N GLU A 52 15.66 10.50 -49.84
CA GLU A 52 15.08 9.78 -48.72
C GLU A 52 16.06 9.78 -47.54
N THR A 53 15.94 10.76 -46.66
CA THR A 53 16.14 10.49 -45.23
C THR A 53 14.84 9.95 -44.69
N GLY A 54 14.57 8.67 -45.00
CA GLY A 54 13.67 7.88 -44.19
C GLY A 54 14.26 7.84 -42.79
N THR A 55 13.76 8.71 -41.91
CA THR A 55 13.68 8.38 -40.51
C THR A 55 12.73 7.20 -40.45
N ASP A 56 13.29 5.99 -40.55
CA ASP A 56 12.75 4.85 -39.84
C ASP A 56 12.74 5.29 -38.37
N GLU A 57 11.69 6.00 -37.98
CA GLU A 57 11.25 6.02 -36.60
C GLU A 57 11.02 4.56 -36.28
N MET A 58 11.93 3.99 -35.50
CA MET A 58 11.60 2.80 -34.75
C MET A 58 10.41 3.20 -33.89
N SER A 59 9.20 2.94 -34.39
CA SER A 59 7.99 2.92 -33.60
C SER A 59 8.16 1.79 -32.60
N GLY A 60 8.92 2.05 -31.53
CA GLY A 60 8.79 1.28 -30.32
C GLY A 60 7.33 1.39 -29.92
N GLU A 61 6.64 0.26 -29.86
CA GLU A 61 5.30 0.21 -29.28
C GLU A 61 5.43 0.76 -27.85
N ASP A 62 4.55 1.71 -27.50
CA ASP A 62 4.52 2.26 -26.14
C ASP A 62 4.19 1.12 -25.17
N PRO A 63 5.12 0.72 -24.28
CA PRO A 63 4.92 -0.44 -23.40
C PRO A 63 3.71 -0.25 -22.48
N ASN A 64 3.31 1.00 -22.20
CA ASN A 64 2.18 1.30 -21.33
C ASN A 64 0.82 1.06 -22.02
N LEU A 65 0.79 0.63 -23.28
CA LEU A 65 -0.44 0.11 -23.91
C LEU A 65 -0.70 -1.35 -23.57
N GLU A 66 0.30 -2.05 -23.02
CA GLU A 66 0.14 -3.38 -22.47
C GLU A 66 -0.10 -3.30 -20.95
N PRO A 67 -0.85 -4.25 -20.36
CA PRO A 67 -1.08 -4.28 -18.93
C PRO A 67 0.22 -4.23 -18.14
N ALA A 68 0.24 -3.43 -17.07
CA ALA A 68 1.38 -3.34 -16.17
C ALA A 68 1.75 -4.73 -15.58
N PRO A 69 2.98 -4.94 -15.12
CA PRO A 69 3.39 -6.16 -14.43
C PRO A 69 2.46 -6.51 -13.26
N THR A 70 2.26 -7.81 -13.04
CA THR A 70 1.56 -8.39 -11.88
C THR A 70 2.55 -8.74 -10.78
N GLY A 71 2.10 -8.62 -9.53
CA GLY A 71 2.80 -9.11 -8.36
C GLY A 71 2.50 -10.56 -8.00
N ASP A 72 3.19 -11.04 -6.96
CA ASP A 72 2.84 -12.26 -6.23
C ASP A 72 2.32 -11.88 -4.83
N SER A 73 1.42 -12.71 -4.28
CA SER A 73 1.05 -12.58 -2.87
C SER A 73 2.21 -12.96 -1.96
N LEU A 74 2.25 -12.37 -0.75
CA LEU A 74 3.25 -12.69 0.27
C LEU A 74 3.31 -14.19 0.54
N THR A 75 4.53 -14.73 0.53
CA THR A 75 4.81 -16.07 1.02
C THR A 75 4.82 -16.09 2.55
N ASN A 76 4.64 -17.28 3.15
CA ASN A 76 4.76 -17.42 4.59
C ASN A 76 6.15 -17.01 5.13
N GLU A 77 7.21 -17.17 4.33
CA GLU A 77 8.56 -16.74 4.74
C GLU A 77 8.64 -15.21 4.81
N GLU A 78 8.03 -14.50 3.86
CA GLU A 78 7.96 -13.04 3.85
C GLU A 78 7.04 -12.48 4.94
N ILE A 79 5.90 -13.13 5.21
CA ILE A 79 5.03 -12.76 6.33
C ILE A 79 5.80 -12.84 7.65
N VAL A 80 6.51 -13.94 7.90
CA VAL A 80 7.34 -14.09 9.11
C VAL A 80 8.42 -13.01 9.17
N ALA A 81 9.07 -12.70 8.05
CA ALA A 81 10.11 -11.69 8.02
C ALA A 81 9.56 -10.26 8.25
N LEU A 82 8.38 -9.94 7.73
CA LEU A 82 7.68 -8.68 8.03
C LEU A 82 7.29 -8.59 9.50
N VAL A 83 6.82 -9.69 10.09
CA VAL A 83 6.46 -9.76 11.52
C VAL A 83 7.68 -9.55 12.40
N ASP A 84 8.82 -10.13 12.04
CA ASP A 84 10.09 -9.94 12.74
C ASP A 84 10.62 -8.50 12.60
N ALA A 85 10.36 -7.83 11.47
CA ALA A 85 10.81 -6.45 11.24
C ALA A 85 9.91 -5.40 11.90
N PHE A 86 8.62 -5.70 12.09
CA PHE A 86 7.61 -4.83 12.71
C PHE A 86 7.37 -5.25 14.18
N ASP A 87 8.44 -5.31 14.96
CA ASP A 87 8.44 -5.91 16.31
C ASP A 87 8.27 -4.90 17.46
N ASP A 88 7.97 -3.63 17.15
CA ASP A 88 7.81 -2.62 18.18
C ASP A 88 6.55 -2.83 19.01
N THR A 89 6.61 -2.42 20.28
CA THR A 89 5.46 -2.43 21.18
C THR A 89 4.95 -1.01 21.37
N VAL A 90 3.83 -0.66 20.73
CA VAL A 90 3.23 0.70 20.83
C VAL A 90 2.14 0.79 21.90
N PHE A 91 1.45 -0.32 22.19
CA PHE A 91 0.38 -0.39 23.18
C PHE A 91 0.88 -0.95 24.52
N GLN A 92 0.38 -0.39 25.62
CA GLN A 92 0.74 -0.76 26.99
C GLN A 92 -0.41 -1.47 27.71
N GLY A 93 -0.13 -2.16 28.82
CA GLY A 93 -1.13 -2.85 29.64
C GLY A 93 -1.40 -4.27 29.17
N GLU A 94 -2.62 -4.79 29.39
CA GLU A 94 -2.98 -6.16 28.97
C GLU A 94 -3.33 -6.25 27.46
N GLN A 95 -3.37 -5.12 26.76
CA GLN A 95 -3.47 -5.03 25.30
C GLN A 95 -2.11 -5.11 24.58
N SER A 96 -0.99 -5.14 25.30
CA SER A 96 0.35 -5.24 24.70
C SER A 96 0.69 -6.66 24.19
N ASP A 97 -0.32 -7.51 23.98
CA ASP A 97 -0.10 -8.80 23.35
C ASP A 97 0.28 -8.52 21.88
N PRO A 98 1.48 -8.92 21.43
CA PRO A 98 1.98 -8.56 20.10
C PRO A 98 1.12 -9.10 18.96
N PHE A 99 0.16 -9.97 19.26
CA PHE A 99 -0.69 -10.65 18.29
C PHE A 99 -2.19 -10.43 18.57
N THR A 100 -2.55 -9.49 19.45
CA THR A 100 -3.95 -9.11 19.64
C THR A 100 -4.14 -7.61 19.46
N PRO A 101 -4.76 -7.21 18.32
CA PRO A 101 -5.19 -8.00 17.17
C PRO A 101 -3.97 -8.42 16.37
N SER A 102 -4.21 -8.98 15.20
CA SER A 102 -3.27 -9.33 14.14
C SER A 102 -2.38 -8.17 13.62
N HIS A 103 -2.02 -7.19 14.45
CA HIS A 103 -1.20 -6.05 14.13
C HIS A 103 0.25 -6.27 14.55
N VAL A 104 1.17 -5.92 13.67
CA VAL A 104 2.59 -5.73 13.98
C VAL A 104 2.94 -4.28 13.66
N THR A 105 3.84 -3.67 14.44
CA THR A 105 4.05 -2.21 14.41
C THR A 105 5.52 -1.84 14.33
N LYS A 106 5.80 -0.69 13.72
CA LYS A 106 7.15 -0.12 13.64
C LYS A 106 7.10 1.38 13.89
N TRP A 107 7.84 1.87 14.88
CA TRP A 107 8.02 3.30 15.12
C TRP A 107 8.79 3.91 13.95
N VAL A 108 8.33 5.09 13.51
CA VAL A 108 8.98 5.86 12.45
C VAL A 108 9.26 7.30 12.87
N SER A 109 8.71 7.74 14.01
CA SER A 109 9.07 8.95 14.73
C SER A 109 8.71 8.82 16.22
N ASP A 110 8.98 9.85 17.02
CA ASP A 110 8.58 9.89 18.44
C ASP A 110 7.05 9.84 18.64
N ASP A 111 6.27 10.20 17.61
CA ASP A 111 4.82 10.38 17.67
C ASP A 111 4.05 9.50 16.67
N THR A 112 4.74 8.77 15.80
CA THR A 112 4.11 8.03 14.70
C THR A 112 4.72 6.66 14.51
N PHE A 113 3.86 5.66 14.31
CA PHE A 113 4.23 4.31 13.89
C PHE A 113 3.45 3.90 12.65
N ILE A 114 4.00 2.97 11.89
CA ILE A 114 3.29 2.25 10.83
C ILE A 114 2.93 0.84 11.32
N PHE A 115 1.90 0.25 10.74
CA PHE A 115 1.46 -1.09 11.13
C PHE A 115 0.94 -1.93 9.97
N LEU A 116 1.04 -3.24 10.12
CA LEU A 116 0.49 -4.25 9.21
C LEU A 116 -0.57 -5.05 9.95
N HIS A 117 -1.73 -5.28 9.31
CA HIS A 117 -2.86 -6.03 9.86
C HIS A 117 -3.11 -7.28 9.01
N PHE A 118 -2.85 -8.45 9.59
CA PHE A 118 -3.01 -9.75 8.94
C PHE A 118 -4.37 -10.43 9.17
N ASP A 119 -4.70 -11.42 8.34
CA ASP A 119 -5.95 -12.18 8.41
C ASP A 119 -6.08 -13.13 9.61
N GLU A 120 -4.98 -13.45 10.29
CA GLU A 120 -4.95 -14.30 11.47
C GLU A 120 -4.37 -13.56 12.69
N PRO A 121 -4.94 -13.75 13.90
CA PRO A 121 -4.43 -13.12 15.12
C PRO A 121 -2.95 -13.38 15.35
N ASN A 122 -2.49 -14.62 15.14
CA ASN A 122 -1.07 -14.93 15.11
C ASN A 122 -0.54 -14.70 13.69
N PRO A 123 0.27 -13.66 13.44
CA PRO A 123 0.78 -13.35 12.10
C PRO A 123 1.63 -14.47 11.50
N GLU A 124 2.29 -15.31 12.31
CA GLU A 124 3.01 -16.49 11.80
C GLU A 124 2.08 -17.56 11.16
N GLU A 125 0.78 -17.49 11.45
CA GLU A 125 -0.26 -18.35 10.88
C GLU A 125 -1.04 -17.66 9.75
N ALA A 126 -0.77 -16.38 9.49
CA ALA A 126 -1.44 -15.58 8.48
C ALA A 126 -1.10 -16.05 7.05
N ASN A 127 -2.01 -15.74 6.13
CA ASN A 127 -1.83 -16.00 4.71
C ASN A 127 -1.92 -14.71 3.89
N ASN A 128 -2.56 -13.67 4.41
CA ASN A 128 -2.79 -12.42 3.68
C ASN A 128 -2.57 -11.21 4.58
N LEU A 129 -2.00 -10.16 4.01
CA LEU A 129 -2.06 -8.81 4.57
C LEU A 129 -3.40 -8.21 4.16
N LEU A 130 -4.20 -7.76 5.13
CA LEU A 130 -5.54 -7.20 4.87
C LEU A 130 -5.51 -5.68 4.84
N TRP A 131 -4.84 -5.08 5.83
CA TRP A 131 -4.61 -3.64 5.88
C TRP A 131 -3.16 -3.34 6.23
N MET A 132 -2.77 -2.13 5.87
CA MET A 132 -1.66 -1.42 6.48
C MET A 132 -2.16 -0.10 7.04
N GLY A 133 -1.35 0.57 7.85
CA GLY A 133 -1.77 1.87 8.36
C GLY A 133 -0.72 2.66 9.10
N VAL A 134 -1.16 3.80 9.60
CA VAL A 134 -0.37 4.76 10.38
C VAL A 134 -1.12 5.06 11.66
N GLY A 135 -0.42 5.01 12.79
CA GLY A 135 -0.90 5.45 14.09
C GLY A 135 -0.15 6.69 14.56
N VAL A 136 -0.87 7.72 14.99
CA VAL A 136 -0.31 8.99 15.46
C VAL A 136 -0.76 9.23 16.89
N LYS A 137 0.20 9.56 17.78
CA LYS A 137 -0.12 9.94 19.16
C LYS A 137 -1.12 11.08 19.19
N GLY A 138 -2.11 10.97 20.06
CA GLY A 138 -3.12 12.02 20.21
C GLY A 138 -4.04 11.80 21.40
N VAL A 139 -4.93 12.76 21.57
CA VAL A 139 -5.98 12.74 22.58
C VAL A 139 -7.31 12.42 21.89
N PHE A 140 -8.15 11.62 22.54
CA PHE A 140 -9.50 11.34 22.04
C PHE A 140 -10.38 12.59 22.13
N SER A 141 -10.28 13.45 21.12
CA SER A 141 -11.07 14.67 20.98
C SER A 141 -11.14 15.13 19.51
N GLU A 142 -12.06 16.06 19.21
CA GLU A 142 -12.14 16.70 17.87
C GLU A 142 -10.87 17.47 17.49
N GLU A 143 -10.19 18.08 18.47
CA GLU A 143 -8.96 18.86 18.24
C GLU A 143 -7.71 17.96 18.24
N GLY A 144 -7.75 16.82 18.93
CA GLY A 144 -6.65 15.85 18.96
C GLY A 144 -6.63 14.89 17.78
N GLN A 145 -7.69 14.85 16.95
CA GLN A 145 -7.74 14.08 15.71
C GLN A 145 -6.91 14.78 14.63
N PRO A 146 -5.85 14.17 14.07
CA PRO A 146 -4.96 14.85 13.13
C PRO A 146 -5.65 15.25 11.81
N GLY A 147 -6.59 14.44 11.34
CA GLY A 147 -7.29 14.61 10.08
C GLY A 147 -8.50 13.69 9.97
N SER A 148 -9.35 13.90 8.96
CA SER A 148 -10.59 13.14 8.78
C SER A 148 -10.38 11.67 8.39
N GLU A 149 -9.22 11.34 7.83
CA GLU A 149 -8.77 9.99 7.49
C GLU A 149 -8.41 9.14 8.73
N PHE A 150 -8.16 9.78 9.88
CA PHE A 150 -7.87 9.10 11.12
C PHE A 150 -9.18 8.72 11.82
N THR A 151 -9.89 7.74 11.30
CA THR A 151 -11.25 7.42 11.74
C THR A 151 -11.31 6.55 12.99
N HIS A 152 -10.19 5.92 13.38
CA HIS A 152 -10.11 4.95 14.46
C HIS A 152 -9.19 5.47 15.57
N PHE A 153 -9.59 5.32 16.83
CA PHE A 153 -8.80 5.71 18.00
C PHE A 153 -8.64 4.51 18.92
N HIS A 154 -7.46 4.38 19.48
CA HIS A 154 -7.15 3.36 20.47
C HIS A 154 -6.33 3.94 21.61
N GLN A 155 -6.75 3.72 22.85
CA GLN A 155 -6.02 4.14 24.05
C GLN A 155 -4.62 3.53 24.09
N ALA A 156 -3.64 4.30 24.58
CA ALA A 156 -2.26 3.84 24.72
C ALA A 156 -2.13 2.74 25.77
N GLU A 157 -2.95 2.75 26.83
CA GLU A 157 -2.96 1.73 27.89
C GLU A 157 -4.40 1.24 28.15
N SER A 158 -4.60 -0.08 28.25
CA SER A 158 -5.90 -0.68 28.56
C SER A 158 -5.77 -2.08 29.18
N ASP A 159 -6.79 -2.50 29.93
CA ASP A 159 -6.94 -3.84 30.51
C ASP A 159 -7.33 -4.91 29.46
N SER A 160 -7.61 -4.51 28.22
CA SER A 160 -7.85 -5.44 27.10
C SER A 160 -7.84 -4.69 25.78
N TRP A 161 -7.59 -5.40 24.67
CA TRP A 161 -7.69 -4.81 23.34
C TRP A 161 -9.05 -4.14 23.09
N ASP A 162 -10.15 -4.88 23.21
CA ASP A 162 -11.50 -4.33 23.01
C ASP A 162 -11.82 -3.14 23.94
N GLY A 163 -11.20 -3.10 25.13
CA GLY A 163 -11.36 -2.00 26.08
C GLY A 163 -10.58 -0.74 25.70
N GLY A 164 -9.53 -0.87 24.87
CA GLY A 164 -8.76 0.25 24.36
C GLY A 164 -9.39 0.92 23.14
N HIS A 165 -10.35 0.27 22.47
CA HIS A 165 -11.08 0.85 21.34
C HIS A 165 -11.88 2.10 21.75
N GLY A 166 -11.53 3.25 21.17
CA GLY A 166 -12.07 4.55 21.56
C GLY A 166 -11.61 4.98 22.95
N GLY A 167 -12.44 5.75 23.66
CA GLY A 167 -12.12 6.22 25.01
C GLY A 167 -13.16 7.19 25.55
N GLU A 168 -12.90 7.73 26.73
CA GLU A 168 -13.52 8.93 27.24
C GLU A 168 -12.84 10.19 26.64
N PRO A 169 -13.57 11.30 26.44
CA PRO A 169 -12.97 12.52 25.91
C PRO A 169 -11.80 12.99 26.79
N GLY A 170 -10.63 13.14 26.18
CA GLY A 170 -9.39 13.48 26.89
C GLY A 170 -8.45 12.31 27.18
N ASP A 171 -8.84 11.07 26.88
CA ASP A 171 -7.95 9.92 27.00
C ASP A 171 -6.82 10.00 25.96
N GLU A 172 -5.63 9.59 26.38
CA GLU A 172 -4.43 9.56 25.53
C GLU A 172 -4.31 8.22 24.80
N GLY A 173 -3.85 8.27 23.56
CA GLY A 173 -3.74 7.10 22.72
C GLY A 173 -3.25 7.45 21.33
N TYR A 174 -3.79 6.72 20.36
CA TYR A 174 -3.40 6.84 18.98
C TYR A 174 -4.62 7.00 18.10
N TRP A 175 -4.53 7.93 17.15
CA TRP A 175 -5.42 8.05 16.02
C TRP A 175 -4.83 7.24 14.87
N LEU A 176 -5.62 6.37 14.25
CA LEU A 176 -5.20 5.40 13.26
C LEU A 176 -5.95 5.58 11.94
N THR A 177 -5.22 5.47 10.84
CA THR A 177 -5.75 5.32 9.49
C THR A 177 -5.44 3.92 8.99
N HIS A 178 -6.43 3.27 8.38
CA HIS A 178 -6.29 1.95 7.75
C HIS A 178 -6.38 2.10 6.23
N ILE A 179 -5.48 1.45 5.52
CA ILE A 179 -5.47 1.34 4.06
C ILE A 179 -5.58 -0.15 3.75
N ALA A 180 -6.69 -0.56 3.18
CA ALA A 180 -6.88 -1.92 2.72
C ALA A 180 -5.98 -2.19 1.51
N VAL A 181 -5.37 -3.37 1.48
CA VAL A 181 -4.44 -3.77 0.41
C VAL A 181 -4.94 -4.93 -0.43
N ASP A 182 -6.12 -5.47 -0.08
CA ASP A 182 -6.76 -6.60 -0.73
C ASP A 182 -8.29 -6.42 -0.73
N GLU A 183 -8.98 -7.22 -1.53
CA GLU A 183 -10.44 -7.32 -1.56
C GLU A 183 -10.93 -8.47 -0.66
N PHE A 184 -11.71 -8.15 0.37
CA PHE A 184 -12.23 -9.17 1.29
C PHE A 184 -13.52 -8.73 2.00
N GLU A 185 -14.26 -9.70 2.56
CA GLU A 185 -15.43 -9.45 3.39
C GLU A 185 -15.00 -9.35 4.86
N SER A 186 -15.04 -8.13 5.41
CA SER A 186 -14.86 -7.89 6.84
C SER A 186 -16.20 -8.02 7.59
N PRO A 187 -16.19 -8.11 8.94
CA PRO A 187 -17.41 -8.02 9.73
C PRO A 187 -18.24 -6.73 9.51
N PHE A 188 -17.65 -5.72 8.86
CA PHE A 188 -18.23 -4.39 8.66
C PHE A 188 -18.71 -4.15 7.22
N GLY A 189 -18.29 -4.99 6.26
CA GLY A 189 -18.71 -4.89 4.87
C GLY A 189 -17.70 -5.48 3.92
N GLN A 190 -17.99 -5.31 2.63
CA GLN A 190 -16.99 -5.53 1.58
C GLN A 190 -15.94 -4.43 1.68
N THR A 191 -14.68 -4.82 1.71
CA THR A 191 -13.52 -3.93 1.70
C THR A 191 -12.78 -4.15 0.36
N GLU A 192 -12.33 -3.06 -0.24
CA GLU A 192 -11.57 -3.01 -1.50
C GLU A 192 -10.28 -2.21 -1.26
N PRO A 193 -9.21 -2.37 -2.07
CA PRO A 193 -7.97 -1.63 -1.88
C PRO A 193 -8.17 -0.11 -1.86
N GLY A 194 -7.66 0.53 -0.80
CA GLY A 194 -7.81 1.98 -0.58
C GLY A 194 -7.95 2.37 0.88
N VAL A 195 -8.13 3.67 1.14
CA VAL A 195 -8.32 4.19 2.51
C VAL A 195 -9.67 3.70 3.06
N ASP A 196 -9.63 2.94 4.16
CA ASP A 196 -10.80 2.33 4.79
C ASP A 196 -11.35 3.24 5.91
N TYR A 197 -12.17 4.21 5.53
CA TYR A 197 -12.84 5.11 6.48
C TYR A 197 -13.86 4.42 7.38
N ASP A 198 -14.30 3.22 7.01
CA ASP A 198 -15.34 2.46 7.70
C ASP A 198 -14.75 1.40 8.66
N PHE A 199 -13.43 1.29 8.74
CA PHE A 199 -12.74 0.41 9.68
C PHE A 199 -12.98 0.87 11.14
N MET A 200 -13.96 0.23 11.79
CA MET A 200 -14.28 0.38 13.22
C MET A 200 -14.20 1.84 13.72
N PRO A 201 -14.91 2.80 13.10
CA PRO A 201 -14.69 4.21 13.38
C PRO A 201 -15.07 4.58 14.81
N THR A 202 -14.29 5.47 15.41
CA THR A 202 -14.51 6.06 16.72
C THR A 202 -14.69 7.57 16.56
N PRO A 203 -15.94 8.05 16.41
CA PRO A 203 -16.18 9.47 16.21
C PRO A 203 -15.55 10.31 17.34
N PRO A 204 -14.75 11.34 17.01
CA PRO A 204 -14.15 12.20 18.03
C PRO A 204 -15.24 12.90 18.84
N GLN A 205 -14.90 13.29 20.06
CA GLN A 205 -15.81 13.97 20.96
C GLN A 205 -15.28 15.35 21.36
N ALA A 206 -16.19 16.28 21.67
CA ALA A 206 -15.80 17.58 22.20
C ALA A 206 -15.07 17.42 23.55
N PHE A 207 -13.93 18.10 23.69
CA PHE A 207 -13.11 18.12 24.88
C PHE A 207 -12.60 19.54 25.13
N ASP A 208 -12.74 20.04 26.36
CA ASP A 208 -12.34 21.40 26.74
C ASP A 208 -10.92 21.45 27.37
N GLY A 209 -10.16 20.34 27.28
CA GLY A 209 -8.82 20.19 27.84
C GLY A 209 -7.69 20.41 26.83
N ASP A 210 -6.48 19.98 27.18
CA ASP A 210 -5.33 19.98 26.26
C ASP A 210 -5.43 18.77 25.33
N SER A 211 -5.38 19.01 24.03
CA SER A 211 -5.48 17.96 23.01
C SER A 211 -4.12 17.41 22.58
N THR A 212 -3.05 17.78 23.29
CA THR A 212 -1.68 17.25 23.11
C THR A 212 -1.48 16.02 23.99
N ALA A 213 -1.08 14.90 23.38
CA ALA A 213 -0.66 13.71 24.12
C ALA A 213 0.78 13.88 24.64
N ASP A 214 1.04 13.48 25.88
CA ASP A 214 2.36 13.54 26.54
C ASP A 214 2.63 12.24 27.31
N PHE A 215 2.67 11.14 26.56
CA PHE A 215 3.02 9.82 27.07
C PHE A 215 4.21 9.22 26.31
N GLU A 216 4.98 8.43 27.04
CA GLU A 216 6.22 7.82 26.58
C GLU A 216 6.03 6.30 26.48
N VAL A 217 6.56 5.72 25.41
CA VAL A 217 6.61 4.27 25.19
C VAL A 217 8.05 3.86 24.90
N GLU A 218 8.44 2.68 25.36
CA GLU A 218 9.75 2.13 25.04
C GLU A 218 9.88 1.90 23.52
N GLY A 219 11.05 2.20 22.96
CA GLY A 219 11.31 2.02 21.52
C GLY A 219 10.85 3.17 20.62
N GLN A 220 10.13 4.17 21.14
CA GLN A 220 9.71 5.33 20.33
C GLN A 220 10.93 6.05 19.71
N GLY A 221 10.79 6.44 18.44
CA GLY A 221 11.85 7.09 17.69
C GLY A 221 11.75 6.86 16.18
N GLY A 222 12.70 7.42 15.45
CA GLY A 222 12.89 7.11 14.03
C GLY A 222 13.53 5.73 13.83
N LEU A 223 13.45 5.24 12.60
CA LEU A 223 14.15 4.02 12.17
C LEU A 223 15.66 4.19 12.34
N ASP A 224 16.34 3.14 12.79
CA ASP A 224 17.80 3.12 12.78
C ASP A 224 18.37 2.52 11.47
N ASP A 225 19.69 2.56 11.31
CA ASP A 225 20.37 2.06 10.11
C ASP A 225 20.07 0.57 9.85
N ASP A 226 19.94 -0.25 10.91
CA ASP A 226 19.68 -1.68 10.80
C ASP A 226 18.20 -1.92 10.39
N ASP A 227 17.27 -1.10 10.87
CA ASP A 227 15.87 -1.11 10.45
C ASP A 227 15.72 -0.76 8.97
N ILE A 228 16.41 0.30 8.53
CA ILE A 228 16.37 0.73 7.12
C ILE A 228 16.95 -0.37 6.23
N GLU A 229 18.10 -0.95 6.58
CA GLU A 229 18.69 -2.08 5.81
C GLU A 229 17.72 -3.27 5.75
N THR A 230 17.07 -3.61 6.86
CA THR A 230 16.09 -4.69 6.91
C THR A 230 14.88 -4.42 6.01
N LEU A 231 14.34 -3.20 6.03
CA LEU A 231 13.21 -2.83 5.17
C LEU A 231 13.59 -2.84 3.69
N ILE A 232 14.79 -2.39 3.33
CA ILE A 232 15.30 -2.46 1.96
C ILE A 232 15.35 -3.91 1.46
N ASP A 233 15.84 -4.84 2.29
CA ASP A 233 15.90 -6.26 1.94
C ASP A 233 14.51 -6.92 1.83
N LEU A 234 13.50 -6.42 2.57
CA LEU A 234 12.14 -6.97 2.55
C LEU A 234 11.26 -6.40 1.44
N PHE A 235 11.48 -5.15 1.06
CA PHE A 235 10.73 -4.43 0.03
C PHE A 235 11.56 -4.36 -1.27
N ASP A 236 11.88 -5.54 -1.79
CA ASP A 236 12.82 -5.75 -2.89
C ASP A 236 12.16 -5.91 -4.28
N ASP A 237 10.86 -5.64 -4.38
CA ASP A 237 10.13 -5.76 -5.65
C ASP A 237 10.26 -4.51 -6.52
N GLU A 238 10.28 -4.72 -7.84
CA GLU A 238 10.41 -3.67 -8.85
C GLU A 238 9.10 -3.52 -9.66
N PRO A 239 8.10 -2.74 -9.18
CA PRO A 239 6.87 -2.50 -9.94
C PRO A 239 7.09 -1.61 -11.16
N PHE A 240 8.16 -0.81 -11.17
CA PHE A 240 8.50 0.12 -12.25
C PHE A 240 9.66 -0.38 -13.09
N GLU A 241 9.59 -0.18 -14.41
CA GLU A 241 10.64 -0.53 -15.36
C GLU A 241 11.20 0.70 -16.10
N GLY A 242 12.29 0.49 -16.84
CA GLY A 242 12.94 1.50 -17.66
C GLY A 242 13.88 2.38 -16.86
N GLY A 243 13.94 3.68 -17.19
CA GLY A 243 14.76 4.67 -16.47
C GLY A 243 14.14 5.13 -15.14
N GLN A 244 13.15 4.40 -14.64
CA GLN A 244 12.45 4.65 -13.37
C GLN A 244 13.03 3.81 -12.23
N ALA A 245 13.75 2.73 -12.53
CA ALA A 245 14.25 1.74 -11.56
C ALA A 245 15.76 1.86 -11.26
N GLU A 246 16.46 2.86 -11.79
CA GLU A 246 17.90 3.01 -11.53
C GLU A 246 18.16 3.75 -10.20
N ASP A 247 18.54 2.98 -9.17
CA ASP A 247 19.08 3.50 -7.92
C ASP A 247 20.23 4.51 -8.14
N GLY A 248 20.16 5.64 -7.44
CA GLY A 248 21.18 6.68 -7.49
C GLY A 248 21.13 7.57 -8.74
N TYR A 249 20.09 7.46 -9.56
CA TYR A 249 19.82 8.49 -10.57
C TYR A 249 19.26 9.74 -9.89
N PRO A 250 19.79 10.95 -10.19
CA PRO A 250 19.22 12.16 -9.64
C PRO A 250 17.74 12.27 -10.05
N ASN A 251 16.87 12.47 -9.06
CA ASN A 251 15.42 12.67 -9.17
C ASN A 251 14.53 11.42 -9.34
N VAL A 252 15.00 10.23 -8.96
CA VAL A 252 14.12 9.09 -8.68
C VAL A 252 13.83 9.10 -7.17
N PRO A 253 12.55 9.13 -6.73
CA PRO A 253 12.22 8.94 -5.32
C PRO A 253 12.76 7.62 -4.81
N SER A 254 13.26 7.58 -3.58
CA SER A 254 13.68 6.33 -2.95
C SER A 254 12.47 5.53 -2.48
N HIS A 255 11.77 4.95 -3.46
CA HIS A 255 10.70 3.98 -3.26
C HIS A 255 11.30 2.59 -3.23
N ILE A 256 11.05 1.88 -2.14
CA ILE A 256 11.16 0.42 -2.07
C ILE A 256 9.74 -0.14 -2.00
N ALA A 257 9.50 -1.30 -2.62
CA ALA A 257 8.15 -1.83 -2.78
C ALA A 257 8.08 -3.34 -2.50
N LYS A 258 6.89 -3.79 -2.10
CA LYS A 258 6.58 -5.20 -1.90
C LYS A 258 5.20 -5.49 -2.45
N TRP A 259 5.09 -6.42 -3.39
CA TRP A 259 3.82 -6.97 -3.83
C TRP A 259 3.17 -7.72 -2.67
N VAL A 260 1.88 -7.44 -2.46
CA VAL A 260 1.09 -8.10 -1.41
C VAL A 260 -0.09 -8.85 -2.02
N THR A 261 -0.50 -8.47 -3.24
CA THR A 261 -1.42 -9.20 -4.11
C THR A 261 -0.94 -9.13 -5.57
N GLU A 262 -1.69 -9.74 -6.50
CA GLU A 262 -1.41 -9.65 -7.94
C GLU A 262 -1.44 -8.21 -8.47
N ASP A 263 -2.27 -7.35 -7.86
CA ASP A 263 -2.58 -6.00 -8.36
C ASP A 263 -2.20 -4.88 -7.38
N VAL A 264 -1.74 -5.20 -6.17
CA VAL A 264 -1.40 -4.20 -5.14
C VAL A 264 -0.01 -4.45 -4.59
N PHE A 265 0.80 -3.39 -4.58
CA PHE A 265 2.05 -3.32 -3.82
C PHE A 265 1.97 -2.26 -2.73
N VAL A 266 2.70 -2.50 -1.65
CA VAL A 266 2.99 -1.51 -0.61
C VAL A 266 4.34 -0.88 -0.92
N PHE A 267 4.48 0.42 -0.68
CA PHE A 267 5.76 1.11 -0.84
C PHE A 267 6.13 1.96 0.37
N LEU A 268 7.44 2.12 0.55
CA LEU A 268 8.08 2.99 1.54
C LEU A 268 8.89 4.05 0.78
N HIS A 269 8.78 5.31 1.18
CA HIS A 269 9.49 6.44 0.57
C HIS A 269 10.38 7.11 1.62
N PHE A 270 11.68 7.15 1.35
CA PHE A 270 12.69 7.75 2.23
C PHE A 270 13.09 9.17 1.82
N ASP A 271 13.70 9.91 2.74
CA ASP A 271 14.11 11.31 2.61
C ASP A 271 15.27 11.55 1.63
N GLU A 272 16.10 10.54 1.38
CA GLU A 272 17.27 10.63 0.50
C GLU A 272 17.13 9.70 -0.70
N PRO A 273 17.57 10.12 -1.92
CA PRO A 273 17.51 9.31 -3.13
C PRO A 273 18.50 8.12 -3.13
N ASP A 274 19.51 8.14 -2.25
CA ASP A 274 20.36 6.98 -1.97
C ASP A 274 19.94 6.41 -0.63
N LEU A 275 19.34 5.21 -0.66
CA LEU A 275 18.81 4.55 0.54
C LEU A 275 19.88 4.29 1.62
N ARG A 276 21.17 4.31 1.26
CA ARG A 276 22.28 4.17 2.22
C ARG A 276 22.60 5.48 2.96
N GLU A 277 22.04 6.59 2.49
CA GLU A 277 22.14 7.91 3.11
C GLU A 277 20.82 8.33 3.78
N ALA A 278 19.74 7.56 3.57
CA ALA A 278 18.43 7.79 4.16
C ALA A 278 18.47 7.73 5.69
N ASN A 279 17.71 8.61 6.33
CA ASN A 279 17.59 8.68 7.78
C ASN A 279 16.13 8.53 8.21
N ASP A 280 15.20 8.90 7.34
CA ASP A 280 13.81 9.11 7.71
C ASP A 280 12.86 8.55 6.65
N LEU A 281 11.93 7.71 7.09
CA LEU A 281 10.76 7.35 6.28
C LEU A 281 9.83 8.57 6.20
N ILE A 282 9.53 9.07 5.00
CA ILE A 282 8.70 10.26 4.81
C ILE A 282 7.28 9.93 4.32
N TYR A 283 7.11 8.89 3.49
CA TYR A 283 5.79 8.37 3.11
C TYR A 283 5.72 6.84 3.22
N TYR A 284 4.51 6.39 3.47
CA TYR A 284 4.06 5.00 3.40
C TYR A 284 2.81 4.95 2.52
N GLY A 285 2.63 3.93 1.67
CA GLY A 285 1.50 3.93 0.75
C GLY A 285 1.30 2.63 -0.01
N ILE A 286 0.28 2.64 -0.88
CA ILE A 286 0.05 1.53 -1.82
C ILE A 286 -0.05 2.04 -3.25
N GLY A 287 0.39 1.19 -4.18
CA GLY A 287 0.09 1.30 -5.61
C GLY A 287 -0.90 0.23 -6.01
N VAL A 288 -1.99 0.65 -6.67
CA VAL A 288 -3.02 -0.24 -7.22
C VAL A 288 -2.91 -0.24 -8.73
N ARG A 289 -2.72 -1.42 -9.31
CA ARG A 289 -2.60 -1.65 -10.74
C ARG A 289 -3.89 -1.29 -11.47
N GLY A 290 -3.74 -0.59 -12.59
CA GLY A 290 -4.87 -0.18 -13.41
C GLY A 290 -4.43 0.50 -14.70
N ASP A 291 -5.31 1.36 -15.20
CA ASP A 291 -5.03 2.28 -16.30
C ASP A 291 -5.41 3.72 -15.94
N PHE A 292 -4.89 4.66 -16.71
CA PHE A 292 -5.13 6.08 -16.52
C PHE A 292 -6.54 6.45 -17.00
N SER A 293 -7.54 6.12 -16.19
CA SER A 293 -8.95 6.42 -16.41
C SER A 293 -9.69 6.57 -15.07
N ALA A 294 -10.87 7.21 -15.12
CA ALA A 294 -11.71 7.40 -13.92
C ALA A 294 -12.32 6.08 -13.42
N GLU A 295 -12.45 5.09 -14.30
CA GLU A 295 -13.04 3.79 -13.96
C GLU A 295 -12.05 2.92 -13.18
N SER A 296 -10.75 3.11 -13.41
CA SER A 296 -9.68 2.36 -12.75
C SER A 296 -9.03 3.09 -11.57
N GLN A 297 -9.35 4.37 -11.35
CA GLN A 297 -8.86 5.15 -10.21
C GLN A 297 -9.59 4.73 -8.92
N PRO A 298 -8.91 4.08 -7.95
CA PRO A 298 -9.52 3.79 -6.65
C PRO A 298 -9.75 5.11 -5.91
N HIS A 299 -10.89 5.28 -5.22
CA HIS A 299 -11.14 6.42 -4.31
C HIS A 299 -10.59 7.77 -4.81
N GLU A 300 -11.29 8.42 -5.74
CA GLU A 300 -10.81 9.59 -6.52
C GLU A 300 -10.17 10.74 -5.70
N ASP A 301 -10.59 10.90 -4.44
CA ASP A 301 -10.08 11.94 -3.54
C ASP A 301 -8.71 11.60 -2.91
N ASP A 302 -8.37 10.31 -2.79
CA ASP A 302 -7.17 9.83 -2.09
C ASP A 302 -6.06 9.37 -3.06
N PHE A 303 -6.41 8.71 -4.17
CA PHE A 303 -5.44 8.30 -5.19
C PHE A 303 -5.28 9.38 -6.25
N THR A 304 -4.65 10.49 -5.90
CA THR A 304 -4.53 11.65 -6.80
C THR A 304 -3.37 11.53 -7.80
N HIS A 305 -2.49 10.53 -7.62
CA HIS A 305 -1.29 10.33 -8.42
C HIS A 305 -1.34 9.01 -9.20
N PHE A 306 -1.07 9.07 -10.50
CA PHE A 306 -0.88 7.92 -11.37
C PHE A 306 0.55 7.90 -11.92
N HIS A 307 1.13 6.72 -11.95
CA HIS A 307 2.47 6.51 -12.50
C HIS A 307 2.47 5.34 -13.47
N LYS A 308 2.98 5.57 -14.68
CA LYS A 308 3.15 4.53 -15.69
C LYS A 308 4.15 3.49 -15.22
N TRP A 309 3.89 2.23 -15.54
CA TRP A 309 4.79 1.15 -15.14
C TRP A 309 6.13 1.20 -15.89
N SER A 310 6.20 1.82 -17.08
CA SER A 310 7.45 1.98 -17.84
C SER A 310 7.64 3.38 -18.42
N ALA A 311 8.81 3.98 -18.18
CA ALA A 311 9.21 5.24 -18.80
C ALA A 311 10.75 5.38 -18.87
N GLU A 312 11.22 6.33 -19.68
CA GLU A 312 12.67 6.64 -19.79
C GLU A 312 13.22 7.40 -18.57
N SER A 313 12.35 7.93 -17.71
CA SER A 313 12.68 8.62 -16.46
C SER A 313 11.47 8.66 -15.53
N TRP A 314 11.71 8.89 -14.24
CA TRP A 314 10.64 9.07 -13.24
C TRP A 314 9.66 10.19 -13.63
N GLU A 315 10.15 11.38 -14.01
CA GLU A 315 9.30 12.48 -14.47
C GLU A 315 8.48 12.08 -15.71
N GLY A 316 9.05 11.25 -16.59
CA GLY A 316 8.37 10.72 -17.76
C GLY A 316 7.28 9.70 -17.43
N GLY A 317 7.30 9.09 -16.24
CA GLY A 317 6.28 8.18 -15.72
C GLY A 317 5.01 8.85 -15.22
N HIS A 318 5.10 10.16 -14.94
CA HIS A 318 4.03 10.95 -14.33
C HIS A 318 2.79 11.06 -15.21
N GLY A 319 1.66 10.51 -14.75
CA GLY A 319 0.38 10.54 -15.46
C GLY A 319 0.39 9.73 -16.77
N GLY A 320 -0.65 9.89 -17.57
CA GLY A 320 -0.75 9.17 -18.83
C GLY A 320 -1.75 9.76 -19.82
N GLN A 321 -1.93 9.06 -20.93
CA GLN A 321 -3.07 9.19 -21.82
C GLN A 321 -4.13 8.18 -21.41
N ASP A 322 -5.39 8.45 -21.75
CA ASP A 322 -6.52 7.54 -21.46
C ASP A 322 -6.20 6.09 -21.89
N GLY A 323 -6.35 5.16 -20.94
CA GLY A 323 -6.08 3.74 -21.13
C GLY A 323 -4.60 3.32 -21.06
N GLN A 324 -3.65 4.23 -20.77
CA GLN A 324 -2.28 3.82 -20.48
C GLN A 324 -2.22 3.10 -19.12
N HIS A 325 -1.55 1.96 -19.08
CA HIS A 325 -1.42 1.12 -17.90
C HIS A 325 -0.32 1.60 -16.96
N GLY A 326 -0.52 1.32 -15.67
CA GLY A 326 0.37 1.75 -14.60
C GLY A 326 -0.30 1.52 -13.24
N TYR A 327 -0.01 2.43 -12.32
CA TYR A 327 -0.44 2.32 -10.93
C TYR A 327 -1.05 3.63 -10.45
N TRP A 328 -2.20 3.54 -9.80
CA TRP A 328 -2.74 4.61 -8.97
C TRP A 328 -2.12 4.51 -7.59
N LEU A 329 -1.55 5.60 -7.07
CA LEU A 329 -0.83 5.61 -5.80
C LEU A 329 -1.51 6.53 -4.79
N VAL A 330 -1.58 6.04 -3.56
CA VAL A 330 -1.89 6.85 -2.38
C VAL A 330 -0.63 7.02 -1.54
N HIS A 331 -0.32 8.27 -1.18
CA HIS A 331 0.84 8.61 -0.36
C HIS A 331 0.35 9.06 1.02
N HIS A 332 0.75 8.34 2.07
CA HIS A 332 0.48 8.72 3.46
C HIS A 332 1.77 9.25 4.09
N ALA A 333 1.81 10.55 4.38
CA ALA A 333 2.94 11.13 5.10
C ALA A 333 2.95 10.58 6.54
N VAL A 334 4.13 10.19 7.02
CA VAL A 334 4.32 9.64 8.39
C VAL A 334 4.97 10.64 9.34
N ARG A 335 5.26 11.85 8.85
CA ARG A 335 5.80 12.98 9.60
C ARG A 335 5.44 14.29 8.89
N PRO A 336 5.52 15.45 9.55
CA PRO A 336 5.38 16.73 8.87
C PRO A 336 6.52 16.94 7.86
N LEU A 337 6.20 17.41 6.65
CA LEU A 337 7.16 17.61 5.55
C LEU A 337 7.01 19.02 4.95
N GLU A 338 8.12 19.59 4.49
CA GLU A 338 8.12 20.78 3.61
C GLU A 338 8.37 20.31 2.17
N MET A 339 7.31 20.20 1.37
CA MET A 339 7.37 19.68 0.00
C MET A 339 7.32 20.81 -1.04
N PRO A 340 7.72 20.57 -2.30
CA PRO A 340 7.60 21.57 -3.37
C PRO A 340 6.18 22.10 -3.60
N TRP A 341 5.16 21.35 -3.17
CA TRP A 341 3.74 21.74 -3.24
C TRP A 341 3.18 22.37 -1.96
N GLY A 342 3.95 22.41 -0.86
CA GLY A 342 3.55 23.04 0.40
C GLY A 342 3.93 22.21 1.62
N ASP A 343 3.52 22.71 2.78
CA ASP A 343 3.61 21.97 4.05
C ASP A 343 2.61 20.81 4.01
N VAL A 344 3.08 19.62 4.40
CA VAL A 344 2.28 18.38 4.48
C VAL A 344 2.29 17.92 5.94
N ASP A 345 1.10 17.79 6.52
CA ASP A 345 0.93 17.19 7.85
C ASP A 345 0.90 15.65 7.74
N VAL A 346 1.03 14.95 8.87
CA VAL A 346 0.87 13.49 8.91
C VAL A 346 -0.54 13.12 8.47
N GLY A 347 -0.68 12.23 7.49
CA GLY A 347 -1.97 11.94 6.86
C GLY A 347 -1.86 11.62 5.36
N ILE A 348 -3.00 11.51 4.69
CA ILE A 348 -3.06 11.28 3.24
C ILE A 348 -2.68 12.57 2.51
N ASP A 349 -1.56 12.56 1.80
CA ASP A 349 -1.10 13.68 0.98
C ASP A 349 -1.80 13.69 -0.38
N ARG A 350 -3.01 14.23 -0.39
CA ARG A 350 -3.82 14.42 -1.62
C ARG A 350 -3.20 15.42 -2.59
N SER A 351 -2.16 16.15 -2.18
CA SER A 351 -1.42 17.10 -3.00
C SER A 351 -0.13 16.51 -3.57
N PHE A 352 0.17 15.24 -3.27
CA PHE A 352 1.33 14.54 -3.81
C PHE A 352 1.20 14.43 -5.33
N MET A 353 1.91 15.31 -6.04
CA MET A 353 2.05 15.35 -7.49
C MET A 353 0.78 14.84 -8.24
N PRO A 354 -0.35 15.58 -8.19
CA PRO A 354 -1.59 15.06 -8.75
C PRO A 354 -1.53 14.92 -10.28
N THR A 355 -2.20 13.89 -10.80
CA THR A 355 -2.35 13.60 -12.24
C THR A 355 -3.83 13.63 -12.62
N PRO A 356 -4.39 14.82 -12.86
CA PRO A 356 -5.82 14.95 -13.16
C PRO A 356 -6.15 14.28 -14.49
N LEU A 357 -7.27 13.56 -14.52
CA LEU A 357 -7.89 13.05 -15.74
C LEU A 357 -8.49 14.23 -16.53
N GLU A 358 -8.36 14.22 -17.87
CA GLU A 358 -8.81 15.30 -18.77
C GLU A 358 -10.32 15.30 -19.08
#